data_AF-A0A0C2FQ14-F1
#
_entry.id   AF-A0A0C2FQ14-F1
#
_cell.length_a   1.000
_cell.length_b   1.000
_cell.length_c   1.000
_cell.angle_alpha   90.00
_cell.angle_beta   90.00
_cell.angle_gamma   90.00
#
_symmetry.space_group_name_H-M   'P 1'
#
loop_
_entity.id
_entity.type
_entity.pdbx_description
1 polymer ?
#
loop_
_entity_poly.entity_id
_entity_poly.type
_entity_poly.pdbx_seq_one_letter_code
_entity_poly.pdbx_strand_id
1 'polypeptide(L)'
;MRGSANYSFSCTVHDKRFKDVVPDAIETIGKIQFHSIYGLARLISIYEQEKNNERRRFLMSDPSYEFLTVSGAQKAFTFFKHCCDHVFRSLACHDGSVLCLPHDGGTGFPVEQLNEVNNEGVKFAKMNSWENISTADKPRKVLIILPDGFRTINESFKHQDVEFAIFRNLADICAILSKTDVSSCVLVGPTTDVVPPKKEWCRLTSAVASAARNGVKIIAVAPPRGDAAYQQNRMEINEMIDLARKTATMMKQNLVSLIPMIEAGREPSHGPSAHPRANPADPYSVAVMKEYFDSLREYIRAEIQLPEFTPTASRSARTRLYFKQRKGKKNAEERIQRGRVGKHQPRFNNFRITTPTPPFAMLPQAMYTQWNPMMPMQPFVNNYGYRGRGGSSRRSSRRPPHY
;
A
#
# COMPACT_ATOMS: atom_id res chain seq x y z
N MET A 1 -56.62 -7.24 25.81
CA MET A 1 -55.78 -6.23 26.49
C MET A 1 -54.41 -6.85 26.74
N ARG A 2 -53.40 -6.53 25.93
CA ARG A 2 -52.01 -6.97 26.17
C ARG A 2 -51.37 -5.95 27.12
N GLY A 3 -50.93 -6.41 28.28
CA GLY A 3 -50.25 -5.57 29.27
C GLY A 3 -49.04 -4.89 28.65
N SER A 4 -49.08 -3.57 28.57
CA SER A 4 -47.90 -2.74 28.31
C SER A 4 -47.04 -2.80 29.56
N ALA A 5 -46.11 -3.77 29.59
CA ALA A 5 -45.02 -3.72 30.54
C ALA A 5 -44.29 -2.39 30.32
N ASN A 6 -44.34 -1.51 31.34
CA ASN A 6 -43.58 -0.26 31.38
C ASN A 6 -42.10 -0.61 31.52
N TYR A 7 -41.47 -0.96 30.40
CA TYR A 7 -40.02 -1.10 30.35
C TYR A 7 -39.40 0.29 30.46
N SER A 8 -38.79 0.58 31.61
CA SER A 8 -37.86 1.69 31.78
C SER A 8 -36.60 1.34 31.01
N PHE A 9 -36.38 1.96 29.86
CA PHE A 9 -35.15 1.81 29.09
C PHE A 9 -34.07 2.75 29.65
N SER A 10 -32.92 2.20 30.02
CA SER A 10 -31.77 3.02 30.38
C SER A 10 -31.01 3.44 29.12
N CYS A 11 -30.72 4.74 29.02
CA CYS A 11 -29.87 5.30 27.97
C CYS A 11 -28.93 6.31 28.62
N THR A 12 -27.68 5.92 28.81
CA THR A 12 -26.66 6.77 29.45
C THR A 12 -25.76 7.48 28.45
N VAL A 13 -26.02 7.30 27.15
CA VAL A 13 -25.19 7.84 26.06
C VAL A 13 -25.05 9.36 26.15
N HIS A 14 -26.12 10.08 26.52
CA HIS A 14 -26.11 11.54 26.62
C HIS A 14 -25.17 12.08 27.72
N ASP A 15 -24.85 11.24 28.71
CA ASP A 15 -23.91 11.59 29.79
C ASP A 15 -22.47 11.21 29.44
N LYS A 16 -22.25 10.50 28.32
CA LYS A 16 -20.93 10.07 27.88
C LYS A 16 -20.20 11.18 27.12
N ARG A 17 -18.89 11.15 27.24
CA ARG A 17 -17.93 11.99 26.52
C ARG A 17 -16.94 11.09 25.78
N PHE A 18 -16.16 11.68 24.90
CA PHE A 18 -15.17 10.91 24.15
C PHE A 18 -14.16 10.20 25.06
N LYS A 19 -13.87 10.74 26.26
CA LYS A 19 -13.02 10.07 27.26
C LYS A 19 -13.59 8.75 27.77
N ASP A 20 -14.91 8.56 27.75
CA ASP A 20 -15.54 7.29 28.12
C ASP A 20 -15.37 6.21 27.04
N VAL A 21 -15.04 6.63 25.81
CA VAL A 21 -14.80 5.76 24.65
C VAL A 21 -13.31 5.47 24.50
N VAL A 22 -12.47 6.49 24.71
CA VAL A 22 -11.01 6.41 24.66
C VAL A 22 -10.44 7.03 25.94
N PRO A 23 -10.21 6.22 26.99
CA PRO A 23 -9.74 6.71 28.29
C PRO A 23 -8.42 7.49 28.23
N ASP A 24 -7.54 7.10 27.31
CA ASP A 24 -6.22 7.70 27.10
C ASP A 24 -6.24 8.98 26.26
N ALA A 25 -7.41 9.41 25.79
CA ALA A 25 -7.52 10.65 25.02
C ALA A 25 -7.11 11.86 25.87
N ILE A 26 -6.32 12.75 25.26
CA ILE A 26 -5.91 14.01 25.89
C ILE A 26 -7.13 14.79 26.36
N GLU A 27 -7.00 15.52 27.46
CA GLU A 27 -8.14 16.11 28.18
C GLU A 27 -9.06 16.97 27.30
N THR A 28 -8.50 17.73 26.36
CA THR A 28 -9.26 18.58 25.44
C THR A 28 -10.11 17.76 24.46
N ILE A 29 -9.59 16.63 23.98
CA ILE A 29 -10.33 15.72 23.09
C ILE A 29 -11.33 14.90 23.90
N GLY A 30 -10.93 14.42 25.08
CA GLY A 30 -11.78 13.62 25.96
C GLY A 30 -13.05 14.34 26.43
N LYS A 31 -13.06 15.68 26.47
CA LYS A 31 -14.24 16.48 26.83
C LYS A 31 -15.27 16.62 25.71
N ILE A 32 -14.96 16.22 24.47
CA ILE A 32 -15.88 16.33 23.33
C ILE A 32 -17.10 15.44 23.57
N GLN A 33 -18.29 16.00 23.36
CA GLN A 33 -19.57 15.30 23.43
C GLN A 33 -19.99 14.77 22.06
N PHE A 34 -20.81 13.72 22.07
CA PHE A 34 -21.44 13.17 20.89
C PHE A 34 -22.90 12.82 21.19
N HIS A 35 -23.76 13.02 20.20
CA HIS A 35 -25.22 12.88 20.38
C HIS A 35 -25.84 11.82 19.47
N SER A 36 -25.06 11.23 18.57
CA SER A 36 -25.52 10.21 17.62
C SER A 36 -24.43 9.19 17.34
N ILE A 37 -24.83 8.01 16.85
CA ILE A 37 -23.90 6.94 16.46
C ILE A 37 -22.92 7.46 15.40
N TYR A 38 -23.40 8.17 14.39
CA TYR A 38 -22.55 8.74 13.34
C TYR A 38 -21.66 9.87 13.84
N GLY A 39 -22.14 10.67 14.80
CA GLY A 39 -21.31 11.67 15.49
C GLY A 39 -20.14 11.02 16.21
N LEU A 40 -20.39 9.96 16.98
CA LEU A 40 -19.31 9.21 17.63
C LEU A 40 -18.40 8.51 16.63
N ALA A 41 -18.97 7.88 15.60
CA ALA A 41 -18.22 7.16 14.59
C ALA A 41 -17.25 8.09 13.83
N ARG A 42 -17.66 9.33 13.55
CA ARG A 42 -16.80 10.39 13.00
C ARG A 42 -15.62 10.66 13.92
N LEU A 43 -15.88 10.90 15.21
CA LEU A 43 -14.85 11.18 16.21
C LEU A 43 -13.84 10.03 16.34
N ILE A 44 -14.31 8.78 16.43
CA ILE A 44 -13.44 7.59 16.48
C ILE A 44 -12.60 7.51 15.20
N SER A 45 -13.21 7.73 14.02
CA SER A 45 -12.52 7.68 12.74
C SER A 45 -11.38 8.68 12.65
N ILE A 46 -11.63 9.94 13.05
CA ILE A 46 -10.60 11.00 13.07
C ILE A 46 -9.51 10.64 14.08
N TYR A 47 -9.90 10.21 15.29
CA TYR A 47 -8.96 9.90 16.36
C TYR A 47 -7.97 8.80 15.96
N GLU A 48 -8.45 7.74 15.31
CA GLU A 48 -7.63 6.61 14.91
C GLU A 48 -6.77 6.86 13.66
N GLN A 49 -7.11 7.88 12.86
CA GLN A 49 -6.39 8.16 11.60
C GLN A 49 -5.43 9.32 11.67
N GLU A 50 -5.73 10.35 12.44
CA GLU A 50 -4.87 11.51 12.55
C GLU A 50 -3.83 11.28 13.65
N LYS A 51 -2.54 11.22 13.28
CA LYS A 51 -1.44 10.99 14.24
C LYS A 51 -1.05 12.28 14.98
N ASN A 52 -1.26 13.45 14.37
CA ASN A 52 -0.92 14.72 15.00
C ASN A 52 -2.04 15.13 15.98
N ASN A 53 -1.71 15.23 17.27
CA ASN A 53 -2.68 15.57 18.32
C ASN A 53 -3.38 16.92 18.12
N GLU A 54 -2.68 17.93 17.61
CA GLU A 54 -3.24 19.26 17.37
C GLU A 54 -4.21 19.25 16.20
N ARG A 55 -3.80 18.63 15.08
CA ARG A 55 -4.66 18.46 13.91
C ARG A 55 -5.87 17.57 14.26
N ARG A 56 -5.66 16.50 15.01
CA ARG A 56 -6.73 15.62 15.52
C ARG A 56 -7.74 16.43 16.32
N ARG A 57 -7.29 17.26 17.27
CA ARG A 57 -8.15 18.15 18.06
C ARG A 57 -8.92 19.13 17.18
N PHE A 58 -8.25 19.76 16.21
CA PHE A 58 -8.86 20.71 15.29
C PHE A 58 -9.98 20.03 14.48
N LEU A 59 -9.67 18.90 13.83
CA LEU A 59 -10.62 18.14 13.00
C LEU A 59 -11.80 17.60 13.82
N MET A 60 -11.58 17.11 15.05
CA MET A 60 -12.66 16.60 15.90
C MET A 60 -13.59 17.72 16.41
N SER A 61 -13.07 18.93 16.55
CA SER A 61 -13.84 20.11 16.99
C SER A 61 -14.70 20.70 15.86
N ASP A 62 -14.36 20.41 14.60
CA ASP A 62 -15.12 20.83 13.44
C ASP A 62 -16.22 19.81 13.10
N PRO A 63 -17.51 20.13 13.33
CA PRO A 63 -18.62 19.25 12.99
C PRO A 63 -18.86 19.14 11.48
N SER A 64 -18.33 20.07 10.68
CA SER A 64 -18.45 20.05 9.21
C SER A 64 -17.41 19.17 8.52
N TYR A 65 -16.42 18.67 9.28
CA TYR A 65 -15.42 17.77 8.74
C TYR A 65 -15.99 16.36 8.53
N GLU A 66 -16.46 16.13 7.31
CA GLU A 66 -17.03 14.87 6.82
C GLU A 66 -15.95 13.78 6.67
N PHE A 67 -15.69 13.05 7.75
CA PHE A 67 -14.80 11.89 7.74
C PHE A 67 -15.34 10.74 8.59
N LEU A 68 -15.67 9.62 7.94
CA LEU A 68 -16.29 8.49 8.63
C LEU A 68 -15.79 7.15 8.07
N THR A 69 -15.34 6.29 8.98
CA THR A 69 -14.83 4.96 8.69
C THR A 69 -15.77 3.83 9.03
N VAL A 70 -15.69 2.72 8.27
CA VAL A 70 -16.43 1.49 8.59
C VAL A 70 -16.04 1.00 9.98
N SER A 71 -14.74 0.97 10.29
CA SER A 71 -14.25 0.60 11.63
C SER A 71 -14.76 1.53 12.72
N GLY A 72 -14.76 2.85 12.49
CA GLY A 72 -15.30 3.84 13.42
C GLY A 72 -16.79 3.64 13.67
N ALA A 73 -17.57 3.31 12.63
CA ALA A 73 -18.98 2.98 12.78
C ALA A 73 -19.20 1.69 13.55
N GLN A 74 -18.47 0.61 13.22
CA GLN A 74 -18.52 -0.65 13.96
C GLN A 74 -18.27 -0.46 15.46
N LYS A 75 -17.28 0.34 15.82
CA LYS A 75 -16.96 0.71 17.21
C LYS A 75 -18.08 1.54 17.84
N ALA A 76 -18.57 2.57 17.15
CA ALA A 76 -19.65 3.42 17.65
C ALA A 76 -20.95 2.65 17.89
N PHE A 77 -21.36 1.78 16.96
CA PHE A 77 -22.54 0.91 17.14
C PHE A 77 -22.36 -0.01 18.36
N THR A 78 -21.17 -0.57 18.56
CA THR A 78 -20.91 -1.45 19.70
C THR A 78 -20.89 -0.68 21.03
N PHE A 79 -20.36 0.56 21.05
CA PHE A 79 -20.43 1.44 22.21
C PHE A 79 -21.87 1.82 22.56
N PHE A 80 -22.67 2.20 21.56
CA PHE A 80 -24.08 2.54 21.76
C PHE A 80 -24.89 1.32 22.24
N LYS A 81 -24.61 0.13 21.68
CA LYS A 81 -25.17 -1.14 22.18
C LYS A 81 -24.86 -1.36 23.66
N HIS A 82 -23.67 -0.96 24.13
CA HIS A 82 -23.26 -1.10 25.52
C HIS A 82 -23.93 -0.07 26.45
N CYS A 83 -24.17 1.15 25.97
CA CYS A 83 -24.65 2.27 26.80
C CYS A 83 -26.15 2.59 26.67
N CYS A 84 -26.88 1.94 25.75
CA CYS A 84 -28.29 2.22 25.46
C CYS A 84 -29.11 0.94 25.23
N ASP A 85 -30.07 0.68 26.13
CA ASP A 85 -30.96 -0.48 26.06
C ASP A 85 -31.81 -0.51 24.78
N HIS A 86 -32.16 0.66 24.25
CA HIS A 86 -32.89 0.76 22.99
C HIS A 86 -32.08 0.15 21.85
N VAL A 87 -30.80 0.56 21.72
CA VAL A 87 -29.91 0.05 20.66
C VAL A 87 -29.62 -1.43 20.86
N PHE A 88 -29.35 -1.85 22.11
CA PHE A 88 -29.18 -3.26 22.43
C PHE A 88 -30.36 -4.11 21.98
N ARG A 89 -31.58 -3.72 22.35
CA ARG A 89 -32.81 -4.45 22.00
C ARG A 89 -33.09 -4.41 20.51
N SER A 90 -32.93 -3.26 19.86
CA SER A 90 -33.07 -3.15 18.41
C SER A 90 -32.13 -4.09 17.67
N LEU A 91 -30.86 -4.19 18.09
CA LEU A 91 -29.89 -5.12 17.50
C LEU A 91 -30.22 -6.59 17.79
N ALA A 92 -30.71 -6.90 18.99
CA ALA A 92 -31.09 -8.26 19.39
C ALA A 92 -32.32 -8.76 18.62
N CYS A 93 -33.29 -7.89 18.35
CA CYS A 93 -34.50 -8.22 17.59
C CYS A 93 -34.31 -8.12 16.07
N HIS A 94 -33.20 -7.56 15.61
CA HIS A 94 -32.91 -7.42 14.18
C HIS A 94 -32.68 -8.79 13.54
N ASP A 95 -33.41 -9.10 12.47
CA ASP A 95 -33.34 -10.39 11.76
C ASP A 95 -32.11 -10.54 10.85
N GLY A 96 -31.38 -9.45 10.59
CA GLY A 96 -30.22 -9.43 9.69
C GLY A 96 -30.53 -8.95 8.28
N SER A 97 -31.76 -8.49 8.03
CA SER A 97 -32.13 -7.81 6.78
C SER A 97 -31.32 -6.52 6.58
N VAL A 98 -31.18 -6.09 5.32
CA VAL A 98 -30.45 -4.86 5.00
C VAL A 98 -31.30 -3.66 5.38
N LEU A 99 -30.73 -2.76 6.18
CA LEU A 99 -31.34 -1.50 6.56
C LEU A 99 -31.08 -0.44 5.49
N CYS A 100 -32.14 0.27 5.10
CA CYS A 100 -32.08 1.41 4.19
C CYS A 100 -32.54 2.66 4.94
N LEU A 101 -31.61 3.57 5.20
CA LEU A 101 -31.89 4.90 5.73
C LEU A 101 -32.59 5.72 4.64
N PRO A 102 -33.67 6.44 4.98
CA PRO A 102 -34.40 7.25 4.02
C PRO A 102 -33.70 8.59 3.71
N HIS A 103 -32.78 9.03 4.57
CA HIS A 103 -32.05 10.28 4.45
C HIS A 103 -30.70 10.20 5.19
N ASP A 104 -29.81 11.15 4.94
CA ASP A 104 -28.47 11.23 5.52
C ASP A 104 -28.45 11.71 6.98
N GLY A 105 -29.58 12.24 7.46
CA GLY A 105 -29.72 12.74 8.83
C GLY A 105 -28.89 13.99 9.10
N GLY A 106 -28.58 14.78 8.06
CA GLY A 106 -27.73 15.97 8.17
C GLY A 106 -26.25 15.67 8.37
N THR A 107 -25.81 14.45 8.03
CA THR A 107 -24.39 14.08 8.10
C THR A 107 -23.57 14.58 6.92
N GLY A 108 -24.22 14.99 5.82
CA GLY A 108 -23.56 15.41 4.58
C GLY A 108 -23.04 14.26 3.72
N PHE A 109 -23.10 13.02 4.22
CA PHE A 109 -22.67 11.84 3.49
C PHE A 109 -23.74 11.34 2.52
N PRO A 110 -23.33 10.79 1.35
CA PRO A 110 -24.27 10.10 0.46
C PRO A 110 -24.99 8.96 1.18
N VAL A 111 -26.32 8.92 1.06
CA VAL A 111 -27.19 7.96 1.77
C VAL A 111 -26.80 6.52 1.45
N GLU A 112 -26.38 6.25 0.21
CA GLU A 112 -25.96 4.91 -0.23
C GLU A 112 -24.74 4.43 0.56
N GLN A 113 -23.73 5.29 0.76
CA GLN A 113 -22.54 4.94 1.53
C GLN A 113 -22.85 4.86 3.03
N LEU A 114 -23.73 5.73 3.53
CA LEU A 114 -24.20 5.67 4.91
C LEU A 114 -24.93 4.35 5.20
N ASN A 115 -25.71 3.85 4.24
CA ASN A 115 -26.36 2.54 4.32
C ASN A 115 -25.34 1.40 4.39
N GLU A 116 -24.29 1.40 3.55
CA GLU A 116 -23.22 0.41 3.64
C GLU A 116 -22.59 0.39 5.04
N VAL A 117 -22.19 1.57 5.54
CA VAL A 117 -21.54 1.73 6.85
C VAL A 117 -22.47 1.35 8.01
N ASN A 118 -23.75 1.71 7.93
CA ASN A 118 -24.77 1.36 8.92
C ASN A 118 -24.95 -0.16 9.01
N ASN A 119 -25.09 -0.84 7.88
CA ASN A 119 -25.28 -2.29 7.85
C ASN A 119 -24.06 -3.04 8.39
N GLU A 120 -22.85 -2.62 8.02
CA GLU A 120 -21.61 -3.18 8.58
C GLU A 120 -21.48 -2.92 10.08
N GLY A 121 -21.86 -1.73 10.53
CA GLY A 121 -21.89 -1.37 11.95
C GLY A 121 -22.84 -2.25 12.77
N VAL A 122 -24.07 -2.45 12.27
CA VAL A 122 -25.09 -3.32 12.88
C VAL A 122 -24.61 -4.77 12.93
N LYS A 123 -24.13 -5.30 11.79
CA LYS A 123 -23.63 -6.68 11.69
C LYS A 123 -22.50 -6.93 12.69
N PHE A 124 -21.54 -6.02 12.76
CA PHE A 124 -20.42 -6.13 13.68
C PHE A 124 -20.85 -6.04 15.14
N ALA A 125 -21.68 -5.05 15.50
CA ALA A 125 -22.13 -4.86 16.88
C ALA A 125 -23.00 -6.01 17.37
N LYS A 126 -23.74 -6.72 16.50
CA LYS A 126 -24.45 -7.95 16.88
C LYS A 126 -23.50 -9.05 17.36
N MET A 127 -22.35 -9.19 16.72
CA MET A 127 -21.39 -10.27 16.99
C MET A 127 -20.36 -9.94 18.08
N ASN A 128 -20.24 -8.67 18.48
CA ASN A 128 -19.18 -8.20 19.38
C ASN A 128 -19.73 -7.49 20.62
N SER A 129 -18.93 -7.45 21.69
CA SER A 129 -19.15 -6.65 22.90
C SER A 129 -18.10 -5.53 22.98
N TRP A 130 -18.45 -4.43 23.65
CA TRP A 130 -17.57 -3.27 23.76
C TRP A 130 -16.25 -3.60 24.48
N GLU A 131 -16.31 -4.42 25.52
CA GLU A 131 -15.16 -4.84 26.33
C GLU A 131 -14.06 -5.56 25.52
N ASN A 132 -14.43 -6.20 24.42
CA ASN A 132 -13.50 -6.94 23.56
C ASN A 132 -12.90 -6.10 22.44
N ILE A 133 -13.29 -4.82 22.32
CA ILE A 133 -12.85 -3.93 21.26
C ILE A 133 -11.69 -3.06 21.75
N SER A 134 -10.54 -3.18 21.09
CA SER A 134 -9.43 -2.25 21.29
C SER A 134 -9.71 -0.92 20.58
N THR A 135 -9.95 0.13 21.36
CA THR A 135 -9.90 1.53 20.88
C THR A 135 -8.49 2.13 20.95
N ALA A 136 -7.53 1.41 21.55
CA ALA A 136 -6.16 1.88 21.73
C ALA A 136 -5.36 1.90 20.40
N ASP A 137 -4.46 2.88 20.31
CA ASP A 137 -3.45 3.09 19.27
C ASP A 137 -2.52 1.87 19.18
N LYS A 138 -2.94 0.81 18.46
CA LYS A 138 -1.98 -0.19 18.02
C LYS A 138 -1.05 0.49 17.02
N PRO A 139 0.29 0.43 17.19
CA PRO A 139 1.22 0.94 16.19
C PRO A 139 1.05 0.11 14.92
N ARG A 140 0.26 0.65 13.98
CA ARG A 140 0.02 0.03 12.68
C ARG A 140 1.21 0.33 11.80
N LYS A 141 1.81 -0.73 11.25
CA LYS A 141 2.95 -0.65 10.33
C LYS A 141 2.54 0.11 9.06
N VAL A 142 3.51 0.75 8.42
CA VAL A 142 3.31 1.35 7.09
C VAL A 142 3.64 0.30 6.05
N LEU A 143 2.71 0.05 5.12
CA LEU A 143 2.95 -0.79 3.95
C LEU A 143 3.48 0.08 2.82
N ILE A 144 4.51 -0.39 2.11
CA ILE A 144 4.96 0.20 0.86
C ILE A 144 4.87 -0.88 -0.23
N ILE A 145 3.97 -0.65 -1.18
CA ILE A 145 3.74 -1.53 -2.33
C ILE A 145 4.59 -1.03 -3.49
N LEU A 146 5.52 -1.86 -3.94
CA LEU A 146 6.55 -1.52 -4.92
C LEU A 146 6.48 -2.44 -6.15
N PRO A 147 6.78 -1.92 -7.35
CA PRO A 147 6.84 -2.76 -8.54
C PRO A 147 8.04 -3.71 -8.52
N ASP A 148 8.02 -4.74 -9.37
CA ASP A 148 9.03 -5.82 -9.43
C ASP A 148 10.48 -5.32 -9.67
N GLY A 149 10.67 -4.11 -10.20
CA GLY A 149 11.98 -3.47 -10.27
C GLY A 149 12.67 -3.32 -8.90
N PHE A 150 11.91 -3.28 -7.81
CA PHE A 150 12.42 -3.20 -6.43
C PHE A 150 12.52 -4.57 -5.74
N ARG A 151 12.43 -5.69 -6.45
CA ARG A 151 12.38 -7.04 -5.84
C ARG A 151 13.55 -7.37 -4.89
N THR A 152 14.69 -6.68 -5.01
CA THR A 152 15.87 -6.84 -4.14
C THR A 152 15.81 -6.00 -2.85
N ILE A 153 14.72 -5.27 -2.59
CA ILE A 153 14.61 -4.32 -1.47
C ILE A 153 14.79 -5.00 -0.10
N ASN A 154 14.19 -6.17 0.10
CA ASN A 154 14.22 -6.88 1.38
C ASN A 154 15.62 -7.45 1.70
N GLU A 155 16.44 -7.68 0.68
CA GLU A 155 17.84 -8.06 0.86
C GLU A 155 18.71 -6.83 1.14
N SER A 156 18.31 -5.69 0.59
CA SER A 156 19.12 -4.47 0.50
C SER A 156 18.95 -3.54 1.70
N PHE A 157 17.82 -3.57 2.41
CA PHE A 157 17.54 -2.64 3.51
C PHE A 157 16.98 -3.34 4.73
N LYS A 158 17.32 -2.81 5.91
CA LYS A 158 16.65 -3.14 7.16
C LYS A 158 15.55 -2.13 7.44
N HIS A 159 14.44 -2.63 7.97
CA HIS A 159 13.21 -1.91 8.19
C HIS A 159 12.62 -2.32 9.54
N GLN A 160 12.58 -1.36 10.46
CA GLN A 160 11.73 -1.42 11.64
C GLN A 160 10.46 -0.63 11.27
N ASP A 161 9.30 -1.23 11.47
CA ASP A 161 7.97 -0.61 11.30
C ASP A 161 7.45 -0.35 9.87
N VAL A 162 8.21 -0.73 8.83
CA VAL A 162 7.77 -0.70 7.42
C VAL A 162 7.75 -2.10 6.83
N GLU A 163 6.65 -2.44 6.17
CA GLU A 163 6.50 -3.68 5.40
C GLU A 163 6.58 -3.36 3.90
N PHE A 164 7.46 -4.06 3.17
CA PHE A 164 7.52 -3.96 1.71
C PHE A 164 6.78 -5.13 1.08
N ALA A 165 5.87 -4.82 0.15
CA ALA A 165 5.24 -5.81 -0.72
C ALA A 165 5.60 -5.53 -2.18
N ILE A 166 6.01 -6.56 -2.90
CA ILE A 166 6.38 -6.46 -4.31
C ILE A 166 5.23 -6.95 -5.18
N PHE A 167 4.87 -6.20 -6.22
CA PHE A 167 3.89 -6.61 -7.21
C PHE A 167 4.51 -6.73 -8.61
N ARG A 168 4.03 -7.71 -9.37
CA ARG A 168 4.39 -7.91 -10.79
C ARG A 168 3.29 -7.43 -11.72
N ASN A 169 2.04 -7.51 -11.27
CA ASN A 169 0.86 -7.05 -11.99
C ASN A 169 -0.10 -6.33 -11.02
N LEU A 170 -1.12 -5.67 -11.54
CA LEU A 170 -2.06 -4.90 -10.70
C LEU A 170 -2.98 -5.79 -9.85
N ALA A 171 -3.17 -7.07 -10.22
CA ALA A 171 -3.98 -8.01 -9.44
C ALA A 171 -3.28 -8.41 -8.14
N ASP A 172 -1.94 -8.46 -8.11
CA ASP A 172 -1.16 -8.70 -6.89
C ASP A 172 -1.45 -7.62 -5.84
N ILE A 173 -1.57 -6.35 -6.26
CA ILE A 173 -1.90 -5.23 -5.37
C ILE A 173 -3.26 -5.45 -4.71
N CYS A 174 -4.26 -5.91 -5.48
CA CYS A 174 -5.58 -6.24 -4.94
C CYS A 174 -5.48 -7.31 -3.83
N ALA A 175 -4.67 -8.34 -4.05
CA ALA A 175 -4.47 -9.43 -3.09
C ALA A 175 -3.71 -8.97 -1.84
N ILE A 176 -2.72 -8.09 -2.00
CA ILE A 176 -1.96 -7.48 -0.90
C ILE A 176 -2.91 -6.64 -0.03
N LEU A 177 -3.64 -5.70 -0.63
CA LEU A 177 -4.55 -4.81 0.11
C LEU A 177 -5.65 -5.59 0.86
N SER A 178 -6.09 -6.73 0.34
CA SER A 178 -7.12 -7.55 0.99
C SER A 178 -6.63 -8.34 2.21
N LYS A 179 -5.32 -8.57 2.32
CA LYS A 179 -4.72 -9.40 3.38
C LYS A 179 -4.08 -8.60 4.50
N THR A 180 -3.83 -7.32 4.28
CA THR A 180 -2.97 -6.53 5.17
C THR A 180 -3.82 -5.68 6.12
N ASP A 181 -3.51 -5.74 7.42
CA ASP A 181 -4.09 -4.85 8.45
C ASP A 181 -3.12 -3.68 8.73
N VAL A 182 -3.13 -2.68 7.85
CA VAL A 182 -2.24 -1.50 7.93
C VAL A 182 -3.05 -0.21 7.96
N SER A 183 -2.56 0.80 8.69
CA SER A 183 -3.22 2.12 8.71
C SER A 183 -2.91 2.92 7.45
N SER A 184 -1.77 2.65 6.82
CA SER A 184 -1.28 3.47 5.74
C SER A 184 -0.48 2.66 4.74
N CYS A 185 -0.68 2.96 3.47
CA CYS A 185 -0.08 2.29 2.33
C CYS A 185 0.49 3.33 1.36
N VAL A 186 1.79 3.24 1.06
CA VAL A 186 2.39 3.97 -0.05
C VAL A 186 2.37 3.06 -1.27
N LEU A 187 1.65 3.47 -2.32
CA LEU A 187 1.57 2.76 -3.58
C LEU A 187 2.49 3.44 -4.60
N VAL A 188 3.57 2.77 -4.96
CA VAL A 188 4.45 3.20 -6.06
C VAL A 188 3.92 2.64 -7.37
N GLY A 189 3.85 3.48 -8.40
CA GLY A 189 3.31 3.08 -9.70
C GLY A 189 4.08 1.97 -10.42
N PRO A 190 3.50 1.34 -11.46
CA PRO A 190 4.17 0.30 -12.22
C PRO A 190 5.38 0.80 -13.01
N THR A 191 6.48 0.03 -12.96
CA THR A 191 7.69 0.21 -13.78
C THR A 191 7.66 -0.81 -14.93
N THR A 192 6.88 -0.52 -15.97
CA THR A 192 6.63 -1.42 -17.11
C THR A 192 6.79 -0.68 -18.44
N ASP A 193 7.15 -1.41 -19.48
CA ASP A 193 7.18 -0.86 -20.85
C ASP A 193 5.81 -0.85 -21.52
N VAL A 194 4.92 -1.74 -21.08
CA VAL A 194 3.57 -1.86 -21.59
C VAL A 194 2.60 -1.39 -20.52
N VAL A 195 1.63 -0.58 -20.94
CA VAL A 195 0.57 -0.06 -20.09
C VAL A 195 -0.37 -1.22 -19.71
N PRO A 196 -0.65 -1.44 -18.41
CA PRO A 196 -1.63 -2.44 -18.01
C PRO A 196 -3.01 -2.15 -18.62
N PRO A 197 -3.80 -3.16 -19.02
CA PRO A 197 -5.12 -2.96 -19.59
C PRO A 197 -6.05 -2.18 -18.65
N LYS A 198 -6.89 -1.28 -19.20
CA LYS A 198 -7.88 -0.48 -18.43
C LYS A 198 -8.74 -1.30 -17.46
N LYS A 199 -9.12 -2.53 -17.83
CA LYS A 199 -9.87 -3.44 -16.97
C LYS A 199 -9.16 -3.74 -15.64
N GLU A 200 -7.83 -3.85 -15.65
CA GLU A 200 -7.04 -4.09 -14.44
C GLU A 200 -6.99 -2.85 -13.56
N TRP A 201 -6.86 -1.67 -14.15
CA TRP A 201 -6.96 -0.39 -13.43
C TRP A 201 -8.31 -0.22 -12.72
N CYS A 202 -9.42 -0.52 -13.41
CA CYS A 202 -10.75 -0.48 -12.79
C CYS A 202 -10.88 -1.46 -11.61
N ARG A 203 -10.30 -2.66 -11.74
CA ARG A 203 -10.29 -3.64 -10.64
C ARG A 203 -9.48 -3.13 -9.44
N LEU A 204 -8.33 -2.52 -9.71
CA LEU A 204 -7.49 -1.89 -8.70
C LEU A 204 -8.22 -0.73 -8.01
N THR A 205 -8.94 0.11 -8.75
CA THR A 205 -9.78 1.18 -8.19
C THR A 205 -10.71 0.66 -7.11
N SER A 206 -11.44 -0.43 -7.39
CA SER A 206 -12.36 -1.03 -6.42
C SER A 206 -11.65 -1.55 -5.18
N ALA A 207 -10.46 -2.15 -5.34
CA ALA A 207 -9.66 -2.62 -4.21
C ALA A 207 -9.12 -1.47 -3.35
N VAL A 208 -8.63 -0.40 -3.98
CA VAL A 208 -8.15 0.83 -3.34
C VAL A 208 -9.28 1.53 -2.59
N ALA A 209 -10.46 1.69 -3.21
CA ALA A 209 -11.63 2.25 -2.57
C ALA A 209 -12.09 1.40 -1.37
N SER A 210 -12.07 0.07 -1.50
CA SER A 210 -12.38 -0.85 -0.41
C SER A 210 -11.41 -0.73 0.77
N ALA A 211 -10.10 -0.70 0.48
CA ALA A 211 -9.08 -0.50 1.50
C ALA A 211 -9.24 0.87 2.20
N ALA A 212 -9.52 1.93 1.44
CA ALA A 212 -9.81 3.24 2.02
C ALA A 212 -11.04 3.23 2.93
N ARG A 213 -12.13 2.53 2.55
CA ARG A 213 -13.33 2.32 3.39
C ARG A 213 -13.02 1.60 4.71
N ASN A 214 -12.05 0.71 4.70
CA ASN A 214 -11.54 0.03 5.89
C ASN A 214 -10.57 0.90 6.73
N GLY A 215 -10.36 2.15 6.33
CA GLY A 215 -9.50 3.11 7.04
C GLY A 215 -8.05 3.09 6.58
N VAL A 216 -7.69 2.45 5.47
CA VAL A 216 -6.31 2.53 4.96
C VAL A 216 -6.09 3.88 4.27
N LYS A 217 -5.13 4.67 4.75
CA LYS A 217 -4.64 5.85 4.02
C LYS A 217 -3.71 5.42 2.89
N ILE A 218 -4.13 5.63 1.64
CA ILE A 218 -3.38 5.26 0.44
C ILE A 218 -2.74 6.50 -0.18
N ILE A 219 -1.43 6.46 -0.36
CA ILE A 219 -0.64 7.52 -0.96
C ILE A 219 -0.02 6.99 -2.25
N ALA A 220 -0.50 7.46 -3.38
CA ALA A 220 0.04 7.12 -4.68
C ALA A 220 1.22 8.03 -5.04
N VAL A 221 2.34 7.43 -5.43
CA VAL A 221 3.58 8.14 -5.81
C VAL A 221 4.12 7.60 -7.13
N ALA A 222 4.76 8.48 -7.90
CA ALA A 222 5.34 8.12 -9.18
C ALA A 222 6.52 7.15 -8.99
N PRO A 223 6.64 6.11 -9.84
CA PRO A 223 7.82 5.24 -9.84
C PRO A 223 9.05 5.99 -10.35
N PRO A 224 10.27 5.43 -10.20
CA PRO A 224 11.43 5.95 -10.91
C PRO A 224 11.18 5.99 -12.42
N ARG A 225 11.74 7.00 -13.10
CA ARG A 225 11.62 7.16 -14.56
C ARG A 225 12.49 6.14 -15.30
N GLY A 226 12.05 5.74 -16.49
CA GLY A 226 12.91 5.01 -17.42
C GLY A 226 12.19 4.08 -18.39
N ASP A 227 11.08 3.49 -17.95
CA ASP A 227 10.33 2.52 -18.77
C ASP A 227 9.41 3.24 -19.79
N ALA A 228 9.09 2.56 -20.89
CA ALA A 228 8.38 3.17 -22.03
C ALA A 228 6.95 3.64 -21.67
N ALA A 229 6.25 2.93 -20.78
CA ALA A 229 4.89 3.29 -20.36
C ALA A 229 4.84 4.31 -19.20
N TYR A 230 5.98 4.86 -18.77
CA TYR A 230 6.08 5.72 -17.58
C TYR A 230 5.02 6.84 -17.54
N GLN A 231 4.90 7.63 -18.61
CA GLN A 231 3.98 8.78 -18.62
C GLN A 231 2.52 8.33 -18.59
N GLN A 232 2.18 7.25 -19.29
CA GLN A 232 0.82 6.72 -19.28
C GLN A 232 0.48 6.15 -17.90
N ASN A 233 1.37 5.38 -17.29
CA ASN A 233 1.17 4.81 -15.95
C ASN A 233 0.93 5.90 -14.89
N ARG A 234 1.58 7.08 -15.00
CA ARG A 234 1.30 8.24 -14.14
C ARG A 234 -0.14 8.71 -14.26
N MET A 235 -0.63 8.86 -15.50
CA MET A 235 -2.01 9.30 -15.75
C MET A 235 -3.02 8.26 -15.26
N GLU A 236 -2.78 6.97 -15.52
CA GLU A 236 -3.65 5.88 -15.09
C GLU A 236 -3.79 5.80 -13.56
N ILE A 237 -2.71 5.99 -12.80
CA ILE A 237 -2.76 6.01 -11.33
C ILE A 237 -3.56 7.20 -10.82
N ASN A 238 -3.37 8.38 -11.40
CA ASN A 238 -4.15 9.57 -11.04
C ASN A 238 -5.64 9.36 -11.29
N GLU A 239 -5.99 8.86 -12.47
CA GLU A 239 -7.37 8.52 -12.82
C GLU A 239 -7.96 7.46 -11.88
N MET A 240 -7.18 6.43 -11.54
CA MET A 240 -7.56 5.38 -10.60
C MET A 240 -7.84 5.95 -9.20
N ILE A 241 -6.98 6.81 -8.67
CA ILE A 241 -7.17 7.43 -7.35
C ILE A 241 -8.39 8.38 -7.36
N ASP A 242 -8.57 9.15 -8.41
CA ASP A 242 -9.72 10.06 -8.52
C ASP A 242 -11.04 9.30 -8.65
N LEU A 243 -11.06 8.18 -9.38
CA LEU A 243 -12.22 7.31 -9.42
C LEU A 243 -12.48 6.66 -8.05
N ALA A 244 -11.42 6.21 -7.36
CA ALA A 244 -11.54 5.63 -6.03
C ALA A 244 -12.09 6.65 -5.01
N ARG A 245 -11.70 7.93 -5.11
CA ARG A 245 -12.26 9.02 -4.27
C ARG A 245 -13.75 9.20 -4.49
N LYS A 246 -14.22 9.09 -5.73
CA LYS A 246 -15.65 9.16 -6.06
C LYS A 246 -16.42 7.95 -5.53
N THR A 247 -15.79 6.78 -5.49
CA THR A 247 -16.38 5.55 -4.95
C THR A 247 -16.38 5.50 -3.42
N ALA A 248 -15.34 6.04 -2.78
CA ALA A 248 -15.17 6.08 -1.33
C ALA A 248 -15.26 7.52 -0.79
N THR A 249 -16.36 8.21 -1.11
CA THR A 249 -16.55 9.65 -0.83
C THR A 249 -16.34 10.02 0.64
N MET A 250 -16.84 9.21 1.57
CA MET A 250 -16.68 9.39 3.03
C MET A 250 -15.21 9.35 3.49
N MET A 251 -14.32 8.87 2.62
CA MET A 251 -12.91 8.56 2.87
C MET A 251 -12.00 9.18 1.83
N LYS A 252 -12.50 10.12 1.03
CA LYS A 252 -11.74 10.73 -0.06
C LYS A 252 -10.41 11.34 0.41
N GLN A 253 -10.34 11.77 1.66
CA GLN A 253 -9.14 12.32 2.30
C GLN A 253 -8.06 11.26 2.61
N ASN A 254 -8.44 9.98 2.73
CA ASN A 254 -7.49 8.87 2.85
C ASN A 254 -6.84 8.50 1.52
N LEU A 255 -7.35 9.03 0.40
CA LEU A 255 -6.85 8.74 -0.94
C LEU A 255 -6.08 9.96 -1.45
N VAL A 256 -4.75 9.90 -1.35
CA VAL A 256 -3.85 10.99 -1.75
C VAL A 256 -3.06 10.56 -2.98
N SER A 257 -3.17 11.31 -4.07
CA SER A 257 -2.20 11.20 -5.17
C SER A 257 -1.22 12.36 -5.06
N LEU A 258 0.07 12.03 -5.00
CA LEU A 258 1.18 12.98 -5.06
C LEU A 258 1.88 12.95 -6.42
N ILE A 259 1.19 12.49 -7.46
CA ILE A 259 1.69 12.48 -8.84
C ILE A 259 1.13 13.71 -9.57
N PRO A 260 1.92 14.78 -9.74
CA PRO A 260 1.43 15.96 -10.44
C PRO A 260 1.25 15.65 -11.94
N MET A 261 0.32 16.36 -12.56
CA MET A 261 0.02 16.25 -14.00
C MET A 261 1.22 16.66 -14.85
N ILE A 262 1.96 17.68 -14.39
CA ILE A 262 3.23 18.12 -14.96
C ILE A 262 4.34 17.69 -14.00
N GLU A 263 5.36 17.05 -14.55
CA GLU A 263 6.55 16.62 -13.80
C GLU A 263 7.13 17.77 -12.95
N ALA A 264 7.29 17.53 -11.65
CA ALA A 264 7.87 18.49 -10.71
C ALA A 264 9.25 18.01 -10.24
N GLY A 265 10.23 18.92 -10.19
CA GLY A 265 11.61 18.57 -9.80
C GLY A 265 11.78 18.09 -8.36
N ARG A 266 10.73 18.15 -7.52
CA ARG A 266 10.71 17.63 -6.14
C ARG A 266 10.19 16.20 -6.05
N GLU A 267 9.67 15.63 -7.14
CA GLU A 267 9.18 14.27 -7.13
C GLU A 267 10.33 13.26 -6.91
N PRO A 268 10.08 12.13 -6.22
CA PRO A 268 11.09 11.08 -6.04
C PRO A 268 11.59 10.48 -7.36
N SER A 269 10.80 10.61 -8.42
CA SER A 269 11.12 10.16 -9.77
C SER A 269 12.08 11.10 -10.51
N HIS A 270 12.44 12.24 -9.93
CA HIS A 270 13.33 13.26 -10.50
C HIS A 270 14.62 13.41 -9.69
N GLY A 271 15.65 13.98 -10.31
CA GLY A 271 16.95 14.19 -9.68
C GLY A 271 17.88 12.98 -9.82
N PRO A 272 18.83 12.78 -8.88
CA PRO A 272 19.78 11.66 -8.92
C PRO A 272 19.09 10.29 -9.01
N SER A 273 17.92 10.14 -8.38
CA SER A 273 17.12 8.90 -8.41
C SER A 273 16.46 8.58 -9.76
N ALA A 274 16.54 9.47 -10.75
CA ALA A 274 16.00 9.27 -12.11
C ALA A 274 16.92 8.37 -12.97
N HIS A 275 17.45 7.30 -12.39
CA HIS A 275 18.32 6.36 -13.06
C HIS A 275 17.50 5.23 -13.68
N PRO A 276 17.33 5.21 -15.03
CA PRO A 276 16.62 4.14 -15.70
C PRO A 276 17.38 2.82 -15.53
N ARG A 277 16.63 1.71 -15.55
CA ARG A 277 17.23 0.38 -15.61
C ARG A 277 17.74 0.12 -17.02
N ALA A 278 18.79 -0.68 -17.15
CA ALA A 278 19.30 -1.08 -18.47
C ALA A 278 18.27 -1.93 -19.23
N ASN A 279 17.55 -2.79 -18.51
CA ASN A 279 16.43 -3.58 -19.02
C ASN A 279 15.26 -3.51 -18.03
N PRO A 280 14.00 -3.47 -18.50
CA PRO A 280 12.81 -3.56 -17.64
C PRO A 280 12.74 -4.83 -16.78
N ALA A 281 13.43 -5.90 -17.17
CA ALA A 281 13.53 -7.13 -16.39
C ALA A 281 14.54 -7.01 -15.24
N ASP A 282 15.50 -6.08 -15.32
CA ASP A 282 16.56 -5.94 -14.30
C ASP A 282 16.01 -5.31 -13.01
N PRO A 283 16.60 -5.59 -11.85
CA PRO A 283 16.26 -4.88 -10.63
C PRO A 283 16.97 -3.53 -10.58
N TYR A 284 16.43 -2.56 -9.84
CA TYR A 284 17.16 -1.34 -9.51
C TYR A 284 18.40 -1.66 -8.65
N SER A 285 19.47 -0.90 -8.86
CA SER A 285 20.64 -1.00 -8.00
C SER A 285 20.35 -0.45 -6.61
N VAL A 286 21.11 -0.91 -5.60
CA VAL A 286 20.96 -0.46 -4.21
C VAL A 286 21.14 1.06 -4.07
N ALA A 287 22.03 1.66 -4.87
CA ALA A 287 22.26 3.10 -4.87
C ALA A 287 21.00 3.85 -5.34
N VAL A 288 20.41 3.44 -6.47
CA VAL A 288 19.20 4.04 -7.04
C VAL A 288 18.02 3.89 -6.09
N MET A 289 17.83 2.70 -5.51
CA MET A 289 16.79 2.47 -4.51
C MET A 289 16.97 3.42 -3.32
N LYS A 290 18.18 3.53 -2.77
CA LYS A 290 18.45 4.41 -1.63
C LYS A 290 18.11 5.87 -1.93
N GLU A 291 18.59 6.40 -3.05
CA GLU A 291 18.30 7.78 -3.47
C GLU A 291 16.80 8.02 -3.69
N TYR A 292 16.09 7.04 -4.27
CA TYR A 292 14.65 7.12 -4.43
C TYR A 292 13.93 7.15 -3.08
N PHE A 293 14.29 6.29 -2.14
CA PHE A 293 13.66 6.24 -0.81
C PHE A 293 13.98 7.45 0.06
N ASP A 294 15.20 8.00 -0.04
CA ASP A 294 15.58 9.24 0.65
C ASP A 294 14.73 10.41 0.14
N SER A 295 14.55 10.53 -1.18
CA SER A 295 13.66 11.52 -1.80
C SER A 295 12.18 11.28 -1.47
N LEU A 296 11.73 10.02 -1.49
CA LEU A 296 10.37 9.63 -1.14
C LEU A 296 10.01 10.04 0.28
N ARG A 297 10.90 9.79 1.24
CA ARG A 297 10.69 10.13 2.65
C ARG A 297 10.43 11.61 2.84
N GLU A 298 11.21 12.47 2.20
CA GLU A 298 11.02 13.92 2.30
C GLU A 298 9.75 14.37 1.56
N TYR A 299 9.49 13.78 0.39
CA TYR A 299 8.34 14.11 -0.44
C TYR A 299 6.99 13.82 0.23
N ILE A 300 6.89 12.68 0.94
CA ILE A 300 5.63 12.28 1.59
C ILE A 300 5.55 12.67 3.08
N ARG A 301 6.55 13.40 3.60
CA ARG A 301 6.69 13.71 5.03
C ARG A 301 5.46 14.38 5.64
N ALA A 302 4.77 15.21 4.86
CA ALA A 302 3.53 15.86 5.29
C ALA A 302 2.38 14.87 5.53
N GLU A 303 2.42 13.71 4.87
CA GLU A 303 1.36 12.71 4.92
C GLU A 303 1.67 11.54 5.85
N ILE A 304 2.91 11.04 5.84
CA ILE A 304 3.43 9.94 6.65
C ILE A 304 4.91 10.17 6.97
N GLN A 305 5.31 9.88 8.20
CA GLN A 305 6.71 9.83 8.60
C GLN A 305 7.24 8.41 8.37
N LEU A 306 8.16 8.24 7.40
CA LEU A 306 8.88 7.00 7.18
C LEU A 306 10.21 6.99 7.95
N PRO A 307 10.64 5.83 8.48
CA PRO A 307 11.96 5.69 9.08
C PRO A 307 13.08 5.84 8.04
N GLU A 308 14.31 5.98 8.50
CA GLU A 308 15.48 5.97 7.62
C GLU A 308 15.78 4.56 7.11
N PHE A 309 15.99 4.42 5.81
CA PHE A 309 16.32 3.15 5.17
C PHE A 309 17.82 2.89 5.24
N THR A 310 18.24 2.09 6.21
CA THR A 310 19.66 1.73 6.35
C THR A 310 20.00 0.55 5.45
N PRO A 311 21.03 0.67 4.57
CA PRO A 311 21.44 -0.45 3.74
C PRO A 311 21.89 -1.63 4.61
N THR A 312 21.41 -2.82 4.30
CA THR A 312 21.90 -4.06 4.89
C THR A 312 23.37 -4.18 4.54
N ALA A 313 24.23 -4.26 5.57
CA ALA A 313 25.67 -4.45 5.36
C ALA A 313 25.90 -5.70 4.50
N SER A 314 26.24 -5.51 3.23
CA SER A 314 26.50 -6.61 2.31
C SER A 314 27.60 -7.52 2.88
N ARG A 315 27.42 -8.84 2.72
CA ARG A 315 28.48 -9.83 3.04
C ARG A 315 29.79 -9.47 2.33
N SER A 316 29.73 -8.91 1.12
CA SER A 316 30.94 -8.47 0.37
C SER A 316 31.58 -7.23 0.97
N ALA A 317 30.81 -6.31 1.56
CA ALA A 317 31.34 -5.13 2.26
C ALA A 317 32.07 -5.53 3.55
N ARG A 318 31.55 -6.52 4.30
CA ARG A 318 32.26 -7.13 5.44
C ARG A 318 33.56 -7.79 5.00
N THR A 319 33.53 -8.59 3.94
CA THR A 319 34.73 -9.25 3.39
C THR A 319 35.75 -8.22 2.88
N ARG A 320 35.30 -7.15 2.22
CA ARG A 320 36.18 -6.08 1.72
C ARG A 320 36.76 -5.24 2.86
N LEU A 321 35.99 -4.94 3.90
CA LEU A 321 36.48 -4.29 5.12
C LEU A 321 37.47 -5.18 5.87
N TYR A 322 37.20 -6.48 5.96
CA TYR A 322 38.13 -7.47 6.51
C TYR A 322 39.43 -7.52 5.72
N PHE A 323 39.39 -7.58 4.39
CA PHE A 323 40.60 -7.53 3.55
C PHE A 323 41.32 -6.18 3.62
N LYS A 324 40.60 -5.05 3.73
CA LYS A 324 41.19 -3.72 3.89
C LYS A 324 41.88 -3.58 5.26
N GLN A 325 41.28 -4.06 6.34
CA GLN A 325 41.89 -4.12 7.66
C GLN A 325 43.10 -5.07 7.68
N ARG A 326 43.00 -6.24 7.04
CA ARG A 326 44.11 -7.20 6.93
C ARG A 326 45.29 -6.63 6.15
N LYS A 327 45.04 -5.89 5.06
CA LYS A 327 46.07 -5.19 4.29
C LYS A 327 46.70 -4.05 5.09
N GLY A 328 45.90 -3.33 5.88
CA GLY A 328 46.39 -2.29 6.81
C GLY A 328 47.32 -2.86 7.89
N LYS A 329 46.96 -3.99 8.50
CA LYS A 329 47.81 -4.69 9.49
C LYS A 329 49.14 -5.15 8.88
N LYS A 330 49.10 -5.75 7.68
CA LYS A 330 50.30 -6.21 6.98
C LYS A 330 51.28 -5.05 6.66
N ASN A 331 50.74 -3.90 6.25
CA ASN A 331 51.56 -2.70 5.99
C ASN A 331 52.14 -2.08 7.26
N ALA A 332 51.44 -2.18 8.40
CA ALA A 332 51.95 -1.74 9.69
C ALA A 332 53.08 -2.65 10.21
N GLU A 333 52.93 -3.96 10.06
CA GLU A 333 53.96 -4.96 10.39
C GLU A 333 55.22 -4.80 9.52
N GLU A 334 55.08 -4.56 8.21
CA GLU A 334 56.21 -4.29 7.32
C GLU A 334 56.96 -2.98 7.68
N ARG A 335 56.24 -1.95 8.15
CA ARG A 335 56.88 -0.70 8.62
C ARG A 335 57.68 -0.91 9.91
N ILE A 336 57.20 -1.76 10.81
CA ILE A 336 57.92 -2.11 12.05
C ILE A 336 59.19 -2.93 11.74
N GLN A 337 59.14 -3.83 10.74
CA GLN A 337 60.32 -4.58 10.30
C GLN A 337 61.35 -3.71 9.57
N ARG A 338 60.92 -2.76 8.74
CA ARG A 338 61.85 -1.82 8.06
C ARG A 338 62.47 -0.78 9.00
N GLY A 339 61.86 -0.53 10.15
CA GLY A 339 62.43 0.33 11.20
C GLY A 339 63.57 -0.30 12.01
N ARG A 340 63.86 -1.60 11.84
CA ARG A 340 64.88 -2.32 12.63
C ARG A 340 66.11 -2.79 11.86
N VAL A 341 66.28 -2.47 10.58
CA VAL A 341 67.49 -2.83 9.83
C VAL A 341 68.24 -1.59 9.42
N GLY A 342 68.85 -0.94 10.42
CA GLY A 342 70.05 -0.16 10.19
C GLY A 342 71.24 -1.11 10.15
N LYS A 343 71.72 -1.43 8.94
CA LYS A 343 73.14 -1.50 8.59
C LYS A 343 73.30 -1.92 7.13
N HIS A 344 73.98 -1.04 6.41
CA HIS A 344 74.57 -1.21 5.09
C HIS A 344 75.08 -2.63 4.80
N GLN A 345 74.78 -3.13 3.59
CA GLN A 345 75.78 -3.79 2.76
C GLN A 345 75.52 -3.56 1.26
N PRO A 346 76.57 -3.59 0.42
CA PRO A 346 76.54 -3.03 -0.92
C PRO A 346 76.10 -4.03 -2.00
N ARG A 347 75.72 -3.44 -3.13
CA ARG A 347 75.30 -4.05 -4.41
C ARG A 347 76.16 -5.24 -4.84
N PHE A 348 75.49 -6.29 -5.34
CA PHE A 348 76.01 -7.14 -6.40
C PHE A 348 74.98 -7.31 -7.52
N ASN A 349 75.50 -7.21 -8.73
CA ASN A 349 74.83 -7.31 -10.03
C ASN A 349 74.51 -8.77 -10.41
N ASN A 350 73.61 -8.89 -11.39
CA ASN A 350 73.35 -10.03 -12.28
C ASN A 350 72.53 -11.20 -11.72
N PHE A 351 71.34 -11.44 -12.28
CA PHE A 351 71.14 -12.42 -13.35
C PHE A 351 69.73 -12.31 -13.92
N ARG A 352 69.66 -12.11 -15.24
CA ARG A 352 68.44 -12.09 -16.06
C ARG A 352 68.15 -13.53 -16.45
N ILE A 353 67.11 -14.15 -15.88
CA ILE A 353 66.61 -15.46 -16.33
C ILE A 353 65.38 -15.21 -17.20
N THR A 354 65.57 -15.42 -18.50
CA THR A 354 64.52 -15.54 -19.51
C THR A 354 63.88 -16.92 -19.40
N THR A 355 62.57 -16.97 -19.14
CA THR A 355 61.76 -18.19 -19.24
C THR A 355 61.26 -18.40 -20.67
N PRO A 356 61.38 -19.61 -21.26
CA PRO A 356 60.90 -19.90 -22.60
C PRO A 356 59.38 -20.17 -22.62
N THR A 357 58.75 -19.62 -23.65
CA THR A 357 57.40 -19.92 -24.15
C THR A 357 57.26 -21.39 -24.56
N PRO A 358 56.18 -22.10 -24.15
CA PRO A 358 55.82 -23.37 -24.75
C PRO A 358 55.02 -23.19 -26.05
N PRO A 359 55.14 -24.13 -27.02
CA PRO A 359 54.58 -24.02 -28.36
C PRO A 359 53.11 -24.42 -28.47
N PHE A 360 52.49 -23.90 -29.53
CA PHE A 360 51.16 -24.18 -30.06
C PHE A 360 50.78 -25.67 -30.05
N ALA A 361 49.62 -25.99 -29.49
CA ALA A 361 48.91 -27.23 -29.76
C ALA A 361 47.73 -26.96 -30.70
N MET A 362 47.73 -27.69 -31.81
CA MET A 362 46.80 -27.56 -32.93
C MET A 362 45.41 -28.09 -32.60
N LEU A 363 44.40 -27.39 -33.11
CA LEU A 363 43.01 -27.85 -33.25
C LEU A 363 42.90 -28.93 -34.34
N PRO A 364 42.07 -29.97 -34.16
CA PRO A 364 41.51 -30.71 -35.28
C PRO A 364 40.22 -30.05 -35.78
N GLN A 365 40.20 -29.74 -37.07
CA GLN A 365 38.99 -29.52 -37.85
C GLN A 365 38.26 -30.85 -38.08
N ALA A 366 36.95 -30.87 -37.88
CA ALA A 366 36.00 -31.76 -38.56
C ALA A 366 34.72 -30.92 -38.74
N MET A 367 34.51 -30.38 -39.94
CA MET A 367 33.73 -30.94 -41.06
C MET A 367 32.21 -30.96 -40.84
N TYR A 368 31.56 -30.20 -41.71
CA TYR A 368 30.15 -29.99 -41.99
C TYR A 368 29.30 -31.27 -42.13
N THR A 369 28.02 -31.19 -41.72
CA THR A 369 26.78 -31.36 -42.52
C THR A 369 25.58 -31.01 -41.60
N GLN A 370 24.81 -29.94 -41.83
CA GLN A 370 23.66 -29.75 -42.73
C GLN A 370 22.46 -30.69 -42.45
N TRP A 371 21.27 -30.06 -42.39
CA TRP A 371 19.88 -30.60 -42.48
C TRP A 371 19.04 -30.73 -41.18
N ASN A 372 18.26 -29.66 -40.92
CA ASN A 372 16.85 -29.72 -40.48
C ASN A 372 15.98 -30.38 -41.58
N PRO A 373 14.68 -30.73 -41.39
CA PRO A 373 13.81 -30.68 -40.20
C PRO A 373 13.04 -32.01 -39.97
N MET A 374 12.26 -32.14 -38.89
CA MET A 374 10.87 -32.68 -38.94
C MET A 374 10.22 -32.69 -37.53
N MET A 375 9.02 -32.12 -37.46
CA MET A 375 8.06 -32.31 -36.37
C MET A 375 7.44 -33.72 -36.40
N PRO A 376 6.83 -34.13 -35.29
CA PRO A 376 5.53 -34.78 -35.36
C PRO A 376 4.45 -34.00 -34.62
N MET A 377 3.34 -33.78 -35.34
CA MET A 377 2.01 -33.52 -34.81
C MET A 377 1.45 -34.76 -34.09
N GLN A 378 0.57 -34.53 -33.10
CA GLN A 378 -0.82 -35.05 -32.96
C GLN A 378 -1.25 -35.21 -31.48
N PRO A 379 -2.55 -35.36 -31.15
CA PRO A 379 -3.75 -34.99 -31.88
C PRO A 379 -4.77 -34.16 -31.06
N PHE A 380 -5.68 -33.56 -31.83
CA PHE A 380 -6.95 -32.97 -31.41
C PHE A 380 -7.92 -34.02 -30.84
N VAL A 381 -8.62 -33.65 -29.77
CA VAL A 381 -9.86 -34.32 -29.34
C VAL A 381 -11.03 -33.46 -29.80
N ASN A 382 -11.79 -34.00 -30.76
CA ASN A 382 -13.15 -33.58 -31.08
C ASN A 382 -14.09 -34.05 -29.97
N ASN A 383 -15.03 -33.19 -29.54
CA ASN A 383 -16.35 -33.70 -29.21
C ASN A 383 -17.46 -32.70 -29.54
N TYR A 384 -18.54 -33.29 -30.03
CA TYR A 384 -19.66 -32.69 -30.75
C TYR A 384 -20.69 -32.02 -29.85
N GLY A 385 -21.40 -31.05 -30.44
CA GLY A 385 -22.85 -30.91 -30.30
C GLY A 385 -23.35 -29.90 -29.26
N TYR A 386 -23.94 -28.79 -29.72
CA TYR A 386 -25.40 -28.71 -29.84
C TYR A 386 -25.82 -27.47 -30.64
N ARG A 387 -26.72 -27.70 -31.59
CA ARG A 387 -27.45 -26.69 -32.34
C ARG A 387 -28.47 -26.00 -31.43
N GLY A 388 -28.58 -24.68 -31.53
CA GLY A 388 -29.70 -23.90 -31.02
C GLY A 388 -30.00 -22.74 -31.97
N ARG A 389 -30.81 -23.01 -33.00
CA ARG A 389 -31.45 -22.00 -33.86
C ARG A 389 -32.67 -21.44 -33.13
N GLY A 390 -32.82 -20.12 -33.15
CA GLY A 390 -34.04 -19.39 -32.83
C GLY A 390 -33.63 -17.94 -32.56
N GLY A 391 -33.82 -16.95 -33.42
CA GLY A 391 -34.99 -16.72 -34.28
C GLY A 391 -35.80 -15.61 -33.64
N SER A 392 -35.41 -14.35 -33.83
CA SER A 392 -36.28 -13.17 -33.70
C SER A 392 -35.51 -11.92 -34.12
N SER A 393 -35.71 -11.48 -35.36
CA SER A 393 -35.50 -10.08 -35.72
C SER A 393 -36.47 -9.71 -36.83
N ARG A 394 -36.94 -8.45 -36.76
CA ARG A 394 -37.91 -7.75 -37.63
C ARG A 394 -39.37 -7.94 -37.16
N ARG A 395 -40.18 -6.90 -36.99
CA ARG A 395 -40.27 -5.68 -37.81
C ARG A 395 -41.17 -4.62 -37.14
N SER A 396 -40.76 -3.35 -37.26
CA SER A 396 -41.61 -2.15 -37.43
C SER A 396 -42.49 -1.74 -36.22
N SER A 397 -42.85 -0.49 -35.96
CA SER A 397 -42.93 0.70 -36.82
C SER A 397 -43.20 1.95 -35.97
N ARG A 398 -42.91 3.10 -36.58
CA ARG A 398 -43.64 4.40 -36.49
C ARG A 398 -43.43 5.34 -35.30
N ARG A 399 -43.32 6.60 -35.75
CA ARG A 399 -43.09 7.91 -35.13
C ARG A 399 -44.31 8.45 -34.34
N PRO A 400 -44.17 9.62 -33.65
CA PRO A 400 -45.02 10.15 -32.55
C PRO A 400 -46.16 11.07 -33.10
N PRO A 401 -46.81 12.06 -32.41
CA PRO A 401 -46.64 12.64 -31.05
C PRO A 401 -47.97 13.05 -30.29
N HIS A 402 -47.81 13.88 -29.24
CA HIS A 402 -48.77 14.70 -28.45
C HIS A 402 -49.34 14.02 -27.18
N TYR A 403 -48.98 14.53 -25.99
CA TYR A 403 -49.48 15.73 -25.30
C TYR A 403 -48.44 16.22 -24.28
#